data_AF-A0A4V6WRG9-F1
#
_entry.id   AF-A0A4V6WRG9-F1
#
_cell.length_a   1.000
_cell.length_b   1.000
_cell.length_c   1.000
_cell.angle_alpha   90.00
_cell.angle_beta   90.00
_cell.angle_gamma   90.00
#
_symmetry.space_group_name_H-M   'P 1'
#
loop_
_entity.id
_entity.type
_entity.pdbx_description
1 polymer ?
#
loop_
_entity_poly.entity_id
_entity_poly.type
_entity_poly.pdbx_seq_one_letter_code
_entity_poly.pdbx_strand_id
1 'polypeptide(L)'
;MSYFSRFSPFRAIRDLRFFLSQRQRHELIFFFISLGITTALLAGFYVDSRVERVYKREIQYFDSWSLDRTDAQIVAKQAVDKVERDKRIAARKAREAERQAAFKRLDDSMTRWGL
;
A
#
# COMPACT_ATOMS: atom_id res chain seq x y z
N MET A 1 22.24 10.22 43.58
CA MET A 1 22.00 10.13 42.12
C MET A 1 20.52 10.36 41.79
N SER A 2 20.07 11.61 41.69
CA SER A 2 18.64 11.95 41.46
C SER A 2 18.26 12.07 39.97
N TYR A 3 19.25 12.27 39.08
CA TYR A 3 19.03 12.61 37.68
C TYR A 3 18.27 11.52 36.88
N PHE A 4 18.69 10.26 36.97
CA PHE A 4 18.02 9.13 36.31
C PHE A 4 16.61 8.86 36.83
N SER A 5 16.31 9.30 38.06
CA SER A 5 14.99 9.13 38.65
C SER A 5 13.90 9.98 37.97
N ARG A 6 14.30 11.01 37.19
CA ARG A 6 13.44 11.84 36.35
C ARG A 6 13.09 11.18 35.01
N PHE A 7 13.89 10.21 34.57
CA PHE A 7 13.66 9.42 33.35
C PHE A 7 13.05 8.05 33.65
N SER A 8 12.42 7.88 34.82
CA SER A 8 11.78 6.62 35.19
C SER A 8 10.49 6.42 34.37
N PRO A 9 10.39 5.36 33.55
CA PRO A 9 9.19 5.08 32.75
C PRO A 9 7.96 4.88 33.63
N PHE A 10 8.15 4.27 34.80
CA PHE A 10 7.08 4.02 35.77
C PHE A 10 6.50 5.32 36.35
N ARG A 11 7.35 6.34 36.57
CA ARG A 11 6.86 7.66 36.99
C ARG A 11 6.06 8.35 35.89
N ALA A 12 6.51 8.25 34.64
CA ALA A 12 5.78 8.82 33.50
C ALA A 12 4.39 8.19 33.31
N ILE A 13 4.27 6.86 33.44
CA ILE A 13 2.98 6.16 33.36
C ILE A 13 2.04 6.59 34.49
N ARG A 14 2.57 6.71 35.73
CA ARG A 14 1.78 7.12 36.89
C ARG A 14 1.28 8.57 36.75
N ASP A 15 2.14 9.45 36.25
CA ASP A 15 1.82 10.87 35.99
C ASP A 15 0.76 10.99 34.88
N LEU A 16 0.92 10.26 33.79
CA LEU A 16 -0.07 10.18 32.71
C LEU A 16 -1.42 9.68 33.23
N ARG A 17 -1.43 8.60 34.03
CA ARG A 17 -2.66 8.08 34.64
C ARG A 17 -3.33 9.12 35.53
N PHE A 18 -2.54 9.83 36.34
CA PHE A 18 -3.06 10.89 37.21
C PHE A 18 -3.68 12.02 36.39
N PHE A 19 -2.97 12.51 35.37
CA PHE A 19 -3.48 13.52 34.45
C PHE A 19 -4.79 13.10 33.76
N LEU A 20 -4.86 11.87 33.25
CA LEU A 20 -6.07 11.35 32.60
C LEU A 20 -7.23 11.19 33.59
N SER A 21 -6.96 10.89 34.86
CA SER A 21 -8.01 10.76 35.88
C SER A 21 -8.70 12.09 36.25
N GLN A 22 -8.05 13.22 35.97
CA GLN A 22 -8.61 14.56 36.22
C GLN A 22 -9.46 15.10 35.06
N ARG A 23 -9.48 14.40 33.92
CA ARG A 23 -10.18 14.82 32.70
C ARG A 23 -11.65 14.43 32.73
N GLN A 24 -12.45 15.16 31.96
CA GLN A 24 -13.87 14.81 31.83
C GLN A 24 -14.04 13.52 31.01
N ARG A 25 -15.10 12.76 31.30
CA ARG A 25 -15.34 11.46 30.63
C ARG A 25 -15.37 11.57 29.11
N HIS A 26 -15.99 12.62 28.58
CA HIS A 26 -16.11 12.81 27.13
C HIS A 26 -14.75 13.14 26.48
N GLU A 27 -13.87 13.89 27.14
CA GLU A 27 -12.52 14.21 26.63
C GLU A 27 -11.71 12.93 26.44
N LEU A 28 -11.81 12.00 27.40
CA LEU A 28 -11.15 10.69 27.31
C LEU A 28 -11.70 9.85 26.16
N ILE A 29 -13.03 9.84 25.98
CA ILE A 29 -13.68 9.12 24.88
C ILE A 29 -13.18 9.64 23.53
N PHE A 30 -13.21 10.95 23.30
CA PHE A 30 -12.72 11.54 22.05
C PHE A 30 -11.22 11.30 21.84
N PHE A 31 -10.42 11.38 22.90
CA PHE A 31 -8.99 11.04 22.84
C PHE A 31 -8.76 9.60 22.36
N PHE A 32 -9.43 8.62 22.98
CA PHE A 32 -9.26 7.21 22.59
C PHE A 32 -9.81 6.91 21.20
N ILE A 33 -10.91 7.56 20.78
CA ILE A 33 -11.42 7.44 19.40
C ILE A 33 -10.39 7.97 18.40
N SER A 34 -9.85 9.17 18.63
CA SER A 34 -8.85 9.77 17.74
C SER A 34 -7.59 8.91 17.65
N LEU A 35 -7.10 8.43 18.80
CA LEU A 35 -5.94 7.54 18.86
C LEU A 35 -6.22 6.22 18.13
N GLY A 36 -7.42 5.67 18.30
CA GLY A 36 -7.87 4.44 17.65
C GLY A 36 -7.92 4.57 16.13
N ILE A 37 -8.57 5.61 15.61
CA ILE A 37 -8.65 5.85 14.15
C ILE A 37 -7.26 6.04 13.55
N THR A 38 -6.42 6.85 14.19
CA THR A 38 -5.05 7.11 13.71
C THR A 38 -4.23 5.82 13.68
N THR A 39 -4.30 5.02 14.74
CA THR A 39 -3.59 3.75 14.83
C THR A 39 -4.11 2.74 13.81
N ALA A 40 -5.43 2.69 13.58
CA ALA A 40 -6.04 1.82 12.58
C ALA A 40 -5.59 2.17 11.16
N LEU A 41 -5.51 3.46 10.81
CA LEU A 41 -4.98 3.91 9.52
C LEU A 41 -3.52 3.49 9.35
N LEU A 42 -2.67 3.74 10.35
CA LEU A 42 -1.26 3.34 10.32
C LEU A 42 -1.10 1.82 10.22
N ALA A 43 -1.92 1.04 10.92
CA ALA A 43 -1.92 -0.41 10.85
C ALA A 43 -2.34 -0.91 9.46
N GLY A 44 -3.35 -0.29 8.84
CA GLY A 44 -3.77 -0.57 7.47
C GLY A 44 -2.63 -0.38 6.47
N PHE A 45 -1.94 0.78 6.54
CA PHE A 45 -0.75 1.02 5.73
C PHE A 45 0.39 0.06 6.03
N TYR A 46 0.60 -0.29 7.30
CA TYR A 46 1.65 -1.23 7.69
C TYR A 46 1.42 -2.62 7.09
N VAL A 47 0.17 -3.12 7.12
CA VAL A 47 -0.20 -4.40 6.49
C VAL A 47 -0.01 -4.34 4.97
N ASP A 48 -0.47 -3.27 4.31
CA ASP A 48 -0.31 -3.10 2.86
C ASP A 48 1.16 -2.92 2.44
N SER A 49 1.97 -2.25 3.27
CA SER A 49 3.38 -2.01 2.98
C SER A 49 4.25 -3.27 2.94
N ARG A 50 3.75 -4.40 3.45
CA ARG A 50 4.43 -5.71 3.39
C ARG A 50 4.36 -6.36 2.01
N VAL A 51 4.03 -5.62 0.95
CA VAL A 51 4.34 -6.06 -0.41
C VAL A 51 5.85 -6.23 -0.50
N GLU A 52 6.28 -7.48 -0.55
CA GLU A 52 7.67 -7.88 -0.69
C GLU A 52 8.19 -7.30 -2.01
N ARG A 53 8.81 -6.11 -1.93
CA ARG A 53 9.51 -5.49 -3.05
C ARG A 53 10.80 -6.28 -3.24
N VAL A 54 10.69 -7.51 -3.74
CA VAL A 54 11.84 -8.22 -4.29
C VAL A 54 12.44 -7.25 -5.30
N TYR A 55 13.63 -6.72 -4.99
CA TYR A 55 14.33 -5.86 -5.91
C TYR A 55 14.61 -6.68 -7.18
N LYS A 56 13.74 -6.52 -8.18
CA LYS A 56 13.95 -7.01 -9.52
C LYS A 56 14.60 -5.86 -10.27
N ARG A 57 15.88 -6.03 -10.61
CA ARG A 57 16.52 -5.12 -11.55
C ARG A 57 15.77 -5.26 -12.89
N GLU A 58 14.86 -4.34 -13.18
CA GLU A 58 14.21 -4.24 -14.48
C GLU A 58 15.23 -3.71 -15.49
N ILE A 59 16.15 -4.58 -15.90
CA ILE A 59 17.03 -4.28 -17.03
C ILE A 59 16.18 -4.50 -18.28
N GLN A 60 15.69 -3.42 -18.86
CA GLN A 60 15.12 -3.46 -20.19
C GLN A 60 16.28 -3.58 -21.18
N TYR A 61 16.59 -4.82 -21.58
CA TYR A 61 17.53 -5.08 -22.65
C TYR A 61 16.91 -4.63 -23.96
N PHE A 62 17.67 -3.85 -24.72
CA PHE A 62 17.35 -3.58 -26.11
C PHE A 62 18.03 -4.64 -26.95
N ASP A 63 17.27 -5.31 -27.82
CA ASP A 63 17.85 -6.21 -28.80
C ASP A 63 18.79 -5.42 -29.73
N SER A 64 20.03 -5.89 -29.88
CA SER A 64 20.92 -5.42 -30.95
C SER A 64 20.53 -6.11 -32.25
N TRP A 65 20.16 -5.34 -33.27
CA TRP A 65 19.73 -5.87 -34.56
C TRP A 65 20.88 -5.77 -35.57
N SER A 66 21.09 -6.81 -36.37
CA SER A 66 22.01 -6.73 -37.52
C SER A 66 21.51 -5.69 -38.52
N LEU A 67 22.44 -4.95 -39.13
CA LEU A 67 22.14 -4.00 -40.20
C LEU A 67 21.57 -4.72 -41.44
N ASP A 68 21.97 -5.97 -41.66
CA ASP A 68 21.66 -6.74 -42.87
C ASP A 68 20.36 -7.56 -42.78
N ARG A 69 19.52 -7.30 -41.76
CA ARG A 69 18.26 -8.04 -41.57
C ARG A 69 17.29 -7.76 -42.72
N THR A 70 16.59 -8.79 -43.19
CA THR A 70 15.60 -8.64 -44.26
C THR A 70 14.20 -8.35 -43.70
N ASP A 71 13.34 -7.70 -44.48
CA ASP A 71 11.96 -7.39 -44.09
C ASP A 71 11.15 -8.63 -43.70
N ALA A 72 11.38 -9.75 -44.38
CA ALA A 72 10.75 -11.03 -44.04
C ALA A 72 11.11 -11.49 -42.61
N GLN A 73 12.37 -11.32 -42.19
CA GLN A 73 12.83 -11.65 -40.85
C GLN A 73 12.24 -10.70 -39.79
N ILE A 74 12.05 -9.43 -40.14
CA ILE A 74 11.41 -8.44 -39.28
C ILE A 74 9.96 -8.83 -38.99
N VAL A 75 9.19 -9.11 -40.04
CA VAL A 75 7.76 -9.46 -39.93
C VAL A 75 7.58 -10.76 -39.15
N ALA A 76 8.42 -11.77 -39.41
CA ALA A 76 8.37 -13.04 -38.69
C ALA A 76 8.59 -12.85 -37.18
N LYS A 77 9.61 -12.06 -36.78
CA LYS A 77 9.86 -11.79 -35.36
C LYS A 77 8.77 -10.93 -34.72
N GLN A 78 8.26 -9.92 -35.43
CA GLN A 78 7.14 -9.11 -34.93
C GLN A 78 5.89 -9.94 -34.65
N ALA A 79 5.59 -10.95 -35.46
CA ALA A 79 4.46 -11.84 -35.24
C ALA A 79 4.60 -12.60 -33.91
N VAL A 80 5.79 -13.11 -33.61
CA VAL A 80 6.10 -13.82 -32.35
C VAL A 80 6.04 -12.87 -31.16
N ASP A 81 6.70 -11.70 -31.25
CA ASP A 81 6.74 -10.71 -30.17
C ASP A 81 5.36 -10.14 -29.85
N LYS A 82 4.50 -10.00 -30.86
CA LYS A 82 3.12 -9.52 -30.70
C LYS A 82 2.31 -10.45 -29.79
N VAL A 83 2.41 -11.76 -29.98
CA VAL A 83 1.68 -12.74 -29.15
C VAL A 83 2.06 -12.60 -27.67
N GLU A 84 3.35 -12.49 -27.38
CA GLU A 84 3.81 -12.36 -26.00
C GLU A 84 3.43 -11.01 -25.39
N ARG A 85 3.51 -9.92 -26.15
CA ARG A 85 3.01 -8.61 -25.70
C ARG A 85 1.51 -8.64 -25.41
N ASP A 86 0.71 -9.22 -26.28
CA ASP A 86 -0.73 -9.28 -26.14
C ASP A 86 -1.13 -10.06 -24.88
N LYS A 87 -0.44 -11.17 -24.58
CA LYS A 87 -0.62 -11.91 -23.31
C LYS A 87 -0.30 -11.04 -22.09
N ARG A 88 0.82 -10.31 -22.10
CA ARG A 88 1.19 -9.42 -20.98
C ARG A 88 0.19 -8.28 -20.79
N ILE A 89 -0.29 -7.70 -21.88
CA ILE A 89 -1.32 -6.64 -21.85
C ILE A 89 -2.63 -7.19 -21.31
N ALA A 90 -3.08 -8.36 -21.77
CA ALA A 90 -4.30 -9.00 -21.30
C ALA A 90 -4.23 -9.32 -19.80
N ALA A 91 -3.12 -9.88 -19.33
CA ALA A 91 -2.91 -10.17 -17.91
C ALA A 91 -2.91 -8.89 -17.04
N ARG A 92 -2.32 -7.79 -17.53
CA ARG A 92 -2.37 -6.50 -16.85
C ARG A 92 -3.80 -5.95 -16.79
N LYS A 93 -4.50 -5.95 -17.92
CA LYS A 93 -5.89 -5.48 -18.00
C LYS A 93 -6.82 -6.28 -17.10
N ALA A 94 -6.66 -7.60 -17.01
CA ALA A 94 -7.44 -8.44 -16.10
C ALA A 94 -7.27 -8.01 -14.63
N ARG A 95 -6.02 -7.84 -14.18
CA ARG A 95 -5.73 -7.36 -12.81
C ARG A 95 -6.23 -5.95 -12.53
N GLU A 96 -6.23 -5.08 -13.53
CA GLU A 96 -6.79 -3.73 -13.41
C GLU A 96 -8.32 -3.77 -13.33
N ALA A 97 -8.97 -4.57 -14.17
CA ALA A 97 -10.41 -4.75 -14.17
C ALA A 97 -10.92 -5.37 -12.85
N GLU A 98 -10.21 -6.37 -12.31
CA GLU A 98 -10.53 -6.96 -11.00
C GLU A 98 -10.46 -5.92 -9.87
N ARG A 99 -9.40 -5.10 -9.86
CA ARG A 99 -9.25 -4.02 -8.87
C ARG A 99 -10.33 -2.96 -9.02
N GLN A 100 -10.62 -2.51 -10.25
CA GLN A 100 -11.70 -1.56 -10.53
C GLN A 100 -13.06 -2.11 -10.10
N ALA A 101 -13.34 -3.39 -10.37
CA ALA A 101 -14.57 -4.04 -9.93
C ALA A 101 -14.68 -4.14 -8.41
N ALA A 102 -13.58 -4.44 -7.71
CA ALA A 102 -13.55 -4.44 -6.25
C ALA A 102 -13.84 -3.05 -5.67
N PHE A 103 -13.21 -2.01 -6.21
CA PHE A 103 -13.48 -0.62 -5.79
C PHE A 103 -14.90 -0.18 -6.12
N LYS A 104 -15.44 -0.56 -7.28
CA LYS A 104 -16.83 -0.27 -7.64
C LYS A 104 -17.82 -0.90 -6.67
N ARG A 105 -17.62 -2.17 -6.29
CA ARG A 105 -18.49 -2.83 -5.29
C ARG A 105 -18.43 -2.13 -3.94
N LEU A 106 -17.25 -1.65 -3.55
CA LEU A 106 -17.07 -0.87 -2.32
C LEU A 106 -17.81 0.46 -2.41
N ASP A 107 -17.65 1.18 -3.52
CA ASP A 107 -18.33 2.46 -3.80
C ASP A 107 -19.86 2.32 -3.79
N ASP A 108 -20.39 1.30 -4.47
CA ASP A 108 -21.82 0.96 -4.47
C ASP A 108 -22.30 0.63 -3.03
N SER A 109 -21.46 0.02 -2.20
CA SER A 109 -21.80 -0.28 -0.81
C SER A 109 -21.82 0.96 0.08
N MET A 110 -20.86 1.87 -0.10
CA MET A 110 -20.79 3.14 0.62
C MET A 110 -21.98 4.04 0.27
N THR A 111 -22.27 4.15 -1.04
CA THR A 111 -23.44 4.89 -1.54
C THR A 111 -24.74 4.37 -0.93
N ARG A 112 -24.93 3.04 -0.84
CA ARG A 112 -26.11 2.44 -0.18
C ARG A 112 -26.18 2.75 1.32
N TRP A 113 -25.04 2.92 1.97
CA TRP A 113 -24.96 3.31 3.39
C TRP A 113 -25.07 4.83 3.60
N GLY A 114 -25.16 5.62 2.53
CA GLY A 114 -25.24 7.08 2.60
C GLY A 114 -23.91 7.75 2.96
N LEU A 115 -22.79 7.06 2.74
CA LEU A 115 -21.42 7.55 2.85
C LEU A 115 -20.85 7.85 1.47
#